data_AF-A0AAW5S9J9-F1
#
_entry.id   AF-A0AAW5S9J9-F1
#
_cell.length_a   1.000
_cell.length_b   1.000
_cell.length_c   1.000
_cell.angle_alpha   90.00
_cell.angle_beta   90.00
_cell.angle_gamma   90.00
#
_symmetry.space_group_name_H-M   'P 1'
#
loop_
_entity.id
_entity.type
_entity.pdbx_description
1 polymer ?
#
loop_
_entity_poly.entity_id
_entity_poly.type
_entity_poly.pdbx_seq_one_letter_code
_entity_poly.pdbx_strand_id
1 'polypeptide(L)'
;MITEALSNAERSQRGLYYQPEPMTPVTMTVGQRVKLDHERQLWTVRGVAGEDVAVLTRQAPFRRRGALEYTVLDWRAGVRGPVNVIGQGWDVDTDEQCQQLADLVRAGKWSVTVRNWLPIDVTEVR
;
A
#
# COMPACT_ATOMS: atom_id res chain seq x y z
N MET A 1 5.04 24.14 -13.24
CA MET A 1 5.55 22.91 -13.91
C MET A 1 4.60 21.78 -13.55
N ILE A 2 3.87 21.27 -14.53
CA ILE A 2 3.03 20.08 -14.36
C ILE A 2 3.99 18.91 -14.58
N THR A 3 4.37 18.23 -13.51
CA THR A 3 5.09 16.97 -13.65
C THR A 3 4.09 15.98 -14.25
N GLU A 4 4.19 15.71 -15.55
CA GLU A 4 3.37 14.66 -16.16
C GLU A 4 3.63 13.36 -15.39
N ALA A 5 2.58 12.84 -14.75
CA ALA A 5 2.67 11.58 -14.04
C ALA A 5 2.89 10.48 -15.09
N LEU A 6 4.11 9.93 -15.13
CA LEU A 6 4.46 8.77 -15.97
C LEU A 6 3.34 7.73 -15.90
N SER A 7 2.90 7.27 -17.07
CA SER A 7 1.89 6.21 -17.19
C SER A 7 2.42 4.88 -16.61
N ASN A 8 1.51 3.98 -16.24
CA ASN A 8 1.89 2.65 -15.77
C ASN A 8 2.68 1.84 -16.82
N ALA A 9 2.38 2.03 -18.10
CA ALA A 9 3.12 1.40 -19.20
C ALA A 9 4.59 1.86 -19.24
N GLU A 10 4.84 3.18 -19.15
CA GLU A 10 6.21 3.72 -19.12
C GLU A 10 6.96 3.33 -17.85
N ARG A 11 6.24 3.27 -16.73
CA ARG A 11 6.71 2.79 -15.43
C ARG A 11 7.10 1.32 -15.47
N SER A 12 6.30 0.48 -16.14
CA SER A 12 6.54 -0.95 -16.31
C SER A 12 7.73 -1.23 -17.24
N GLN A 13 7.83 -0.51 -18.35
CA GLN A 13 8.98 -0.59 -19.27
C GLN A 13 10.32 -0.25 -18.60
N ARG A 14 10.30 0.59 -17.56
CA ARG A 14 11.49 0.94 -16.76
C ARG A 14 11.81 -0.08 -15.66
N GLY A 15 11.05 -1.18 -15.57
CA GLY A 15 11.23 -2.22 -14.55
C GLY A 15 10.82 -1.77 -13.13
N LEU A 16 10.05 -0.68 -13.02
CA LEU A 16 9.67 -0.10 -11.73
C LEU A 16 8.28 -0.55 -11.26
N TYR A 17 7.46 -1.15 -12.14
CA TYR A 17 6.08 -1.56 -11.89
C TYR A 17 5.67 -2.79 -12.71
N TYR A 18 4.75 -3.61 -12.19
CA TYR A 18 4.39 -4.88 -12.84
C TYR A 18 3.20 -4.79 -13.80
N GLN A 19 2.17 -4.02 -13.46
CA GLN A 19 0.95 -3.98 -14.26
C GLN A 19 0.94 -2.78 -15.21
N PRO A 20 0.79 -2.97 -16.53
CA PRO A 20 0.69 -1.88 -17.49
C PRO A 20 -0.62 -1.10 -17.35
N GLU A 21 -1.64 -1.69 -16.73
CA GLU A 21 -2.96 -1.11 -16.50
C GLU A 21 -3.32 -1.13 -15.01
N PRO A 22 -4.11 -0.14 -14.52
CA PRO A 22 -4.65 -0.17 -13.17
C PRO A 22 -5.46 -1.44 -12.88
N MET A 23 -5.32 -1.98 -11.68
CA MET A 23 -6.19 -3.07 -11.21
C MET A 23 -7.53 -2.50 -10.74
N THR A 24 -8.62 -3.24 -10.97
CA THR A 24 -9.94 -2.89 -10.42
C THR A 24 -9.87 -2.85 -8.89
N PRO A 25 -10.21 -1.73 -8.24
CA PRO A 25 -10.24 -1.64 -6.79
C PRO A 25 -11.20 -2.60 -6.12
N VAL A 26 -10.78 -3.11 -4.95
CA VAL A 26 -11.69 -3.72 -3.99
C VAL A 26 -12.00 -2.65 -2.95
N THR A 27 -13.28 -2.28 -2.82
CA THR A 27 -13.69 -1.28 -1.82
C THR A 27 -13.34 -1.75 -0.42
N MET A 28 -12.66 -0.90 0.34
CA MET A 28 -12.23 -1.17 1.72
C MET A 28 -12.68 -0.05 2.65
N THR A 29 -12.94 -0.40 3.90
CA THR A 29 -13.25 0.53 4.99
C THR A 29 -12.31 0.29 6.16
N VAL A 30 -11.91 1.36 6.85
CA VAL A 30 -11.07 1.28 8.06
C VAL A 30 -11.71 0.33 9.09
N GLY A 31 -10.89 -0.52 9.69
CA GLY A 31 -11.30 -1.55 10.65
C GLY A 31 -11.52 -2.93 10.04
N GLN A 32 -11.75 -3.02 8.72
CA GLN A 32 -11.87 -4.32 8.05
C GLN A 32 -10.56 -5.12 8.09
N ARG A 33 -10.69 -6.43 7.93
CA ARG A 33 -9.61 -7.40 7.88
C ARG A 33 -9.43 -7.87 6.44
N VAL A 34 -8.17 -7.90 5.99
CA VAL A 34 -7.81 -8.26 4.62
C VAL A 34 -6.93 -9.51 4.62
N LYS A 35 -7.29 -10.50 3.81
CA LYS A 35 -6.47 -11.66 3.49
C LYS A 35 -5.69 -11.40 2.21
N LEU A 36 -4.38 -11.57 2.29
CA LEU A 36 -3.48 -11.59 1.15
C LEU A 36 -3.04 -13.04 0.93
N ASP A 37 -3.02 -13.48 -0.33
CA ASP A 37 -2.81 -14.89 -0.70
C ASP A 37 -1.54 -15.49 -0.10
N HIS A 38 -0.42 -14.76 -0.20
CA HIS A 38 0.88 -15.22 0.27
C HIS A 38 1.10 -15.03 1.79
N GLU A 39 0.13 -14.47 2.50
CA GLU A 39 0.26 -14.12 3.92
C GLU A 39 -0.61 -15.01 4.80
N ARG A 40 -0.03 -15.63 5.83
CA ARG A 40 -0.81 -16.46 6.76
C ARG A 40 -1.78 -15.62 7.61
N GLN A 41 -1.33 -14.45 8.05
CA GLN A 41 -2.08 -13.57 8.95
C GLN A 41 -2.90 -12.55 8.18
N LEU A 42 -4.06 -12.22 8.73
CA LEU A 42 -4.89 -11.13 8.26
C LEU A 42 -4.30 -9.77 8.64
N TRP A 43 -4.43 -8.83 7.73
CA TRP A 43 -4.10 -7.43 7.92
C TRP A 43 -5.33 -6.62 8.32
N THR A 44 -5.16 -5.47 8.97
CA THR A 44 -6.24 -4.54 9.30
C THR A 44 -6.13 -3.30 8.41
N VAL A 45 -7.23 -2.88 7.81
CA VAL A 45 -7.32 -1.60 7.10
C VAL A 45 -7.28 -0.46 8.13
N ARG A 46 -6.30 0.44 8.00
CA ARG A 46 -6.09 1.57 8.94
C ARG A 46 -6.11 2.94 8.26
N GLY A 47 -6.06 2.99 6.93
CA GLY A 47 -6.22 4.22 6.17
C GLY A 47 -6.70 3.90 4.76
N VAL A 48 -7.56 4.75 4.20
CA VAL A 48 -8.16 4.57 2.86
C VAL A 48 -8.26 5.94 2.19
N ALA A 49 -7.69 6.08 1.01
CA ALA A 49 -7.78 7.31 0.22
C ALA A 49 -8.55 7.03 -1.08
N GLY A 50 -9.87 7.27 -1.04
CA GLY A 50 -10.78 6.88 -2.12
C GLY A 50 -10.80 5.37 -2.32
N GLU A 51 -10.95 4.92 -3.57
CA GLU A 51 -10.90 3.49 -3.91
C GLU A 51 -9.48 3.06 -4.30
N ASP A 52 -8.58 4.01 -4.54
CA ASP A 52 -7.30 3.77 -5.21
C ASP A 52 -6.19 3.24 -4.30
N VAL A 53 -6.25 3.57 -3.01
CA VAL A 53 -5.16 3.37 -2.06
C VAL A 53 -5.70 2.98 -0.68
N ALA A 54 -5.07 2.00 -0.07
CA ALA A 54 -5.34 1.56 1.30
C ALA A 54 -4.03 1.26 2.04
N VAL A 55 -3.99 1.59 3.32
CA VAL A 55 -2.89 1.26 4.23
C VAL A 55 -3.36 0.18 5.16
N LEU A 56 -2.64 -0.93 5.14
CA LEU A 56 -2.91 -2.09 5.98
C LEU A 56 -1.83 -2.20 7.04
N THR A 57 -2.21 -2.55 8.27
CA THR A 57 -1.25 -2.87 9.33
C THR A 57 -1.50 -4.23 9.95
N ARG A 58 -0.46 -4.79 10.55
CA ARG A 58 -0.56 -5.95 11.44
C ARG A 58 0.56 -5.91 12.47
N GLN A 59 0.47 -6.77 13.47
CA GLN A 59 1.58 -7.00 14.39
C GLN A 59 2.79 -7.51 13.61
N ALA A 60 3.92 -6.81 13.72
CA ALA A 60 5.18 -7.24 13.13
C ALA A 60 5.59 -8.60 13.72
N PRO A 61 5.96 -9.58 12.88
CA PRO A 61 6.29 -10.93 13.31
C PRO A 61 7.54 -10.89 14.20
N PHE A 62 7.54 -11.70 15.26
CA PHE A 62 8.64 -11.81 16.23
C PHE A 62 9.00 -10.50 16.96
N ARG A 63 8.16 -9.46 16.86
CA ARG A 63 8.31 -8.22 17.63
C ARG A 63 7.42 -8.21 18.86
N ARG A 64 7.78 -7.35 19.82
CA ARG A 64 6.96 -7.04 20.99
C ARG A 64 5.57 -6.56 20.56
N ARG A 65 4.55 -6.94 21.34
CA ARG A 65 3.16 -6.57 21.09
C ARG A 65 3.04 -5.05 20.93
N GLY A 66 2.32 -4.62 19.90
CA GLY A 66 2.13 -3.20 19.57
C GLY A 66 3.13 -2.67 18.53
N ALA A 67 4.22 -3.39 18.25
CA ALA A 67 5.08 -3.04 17.11
C ALA A 67 4.37 -3.45 15.81
N LEU A 68 3.86 -2.47 15.07
CA LEU A 68 3.16 -2.71 13.81
C LEU A 68 4.11 -2.71 12.63
N GLU A 69 3.79 -3.52 11.63
CA GLU A 69 4.27 -3.35 10.26
C GLU A 69 3.11 -2.97 9.36
N TYR A 70 3.40 -2.34 8.24
CA TYR A 70 2.40 -1.91 7.28
C TYR A 70 2.72 -2.37 5.86
N THR A 71 1.68 -2.38 5.04
CA THR A 71 1.79 -2.42 3.59
C THR A 71 0.78 -1.46 2.99
N VAL A 72 1.19 -0.70 1.98
CA VAL A 72 0.30 0.15 1.19
C VAL A 72 -0.11 -0.66 -0.02
N LEU A 73 -1.41 -0.75 -0.26
CA LEU A 73 -1.98 -1.23 -1.51
C LEU A 73 -2.23 -0.01 -2.42
N ASP A 74 -1.67 0.02 -3.62
CA ASP A 74 -1.93 1.05 -4.65
C ASP A 74 -2.45 0.38 -5.92
N TRP A 75 -3.76 0.41 -6.13
CA TRP A 75 -4.45 -0.30 -7.21
C TRP A 75 -4.16 0.33 -8.56
N ARG A 76 -3.90 1.64 -8.58
CA ARG A 76 -3.47 2.34 -9.80
C ARG A 76 -2.18 1.74 -10.30
N ALA A 77 -1.29 1.33 -9.41
CA ALA A 77 -0.01 0.72 -9.74
C ALA A 77 -0.04 -0.82 -9.77
N GLY A 78 -1.08 -1.44 -9.23
CA GLY A 78 -1.20 -2.90 -9.10
C GLY A 78 -0.19 -3.53 -8.13
N VAL A 79 0.36 -2.73 -7.20
CA VAL A 79 1.42 -3.17 -6.28
C VAL A 79 1.06 -2.93 -4.83
N ARG A 80 1.68 -3.72 -3.95
CA ARG A 80 1.68 -3.53 -2.51
C ARG A 80 3.09 -3.51 -1.93
N GLY A 81 3.27 -2.79 -0.82
CA GLY A 81 4.51 -2.81 -0.07
C GLY A 81 4.71 -1.56 0.78
N PRO A 82 5.89 -1.42 1.41
CA PRO A 82 6.24 -0.19 2.13
C PRO A 82 6.48 0.96 1.14
N VAL A 83 6.36 2.21 1.61
CA VAL A 83 6.72 3.38 0.79
C VAL A 83 8.22 3.61 0.78
N ASN A 84 8.73 4.25 -0.28
CA ASN A 84 10.14 4.59 -0.42
C ASN A 84 10.49 5.88 0.35
N VAL A 85 10.59 5.80 1.68
CA VAL A 85 11.06 6.90 2.53
C VAL A 85 12.54 6.77 2.85
N ILE A 86 13.24 7.90 2.99
CA ILE A 86 14.62 7.94 3.48
C ILE A 86 14.58 7.77 5.01
N GLY A 87 15.00 6.62 5.54
CA GLY A 87 15.01 6.35 6.99
C GLY A 87 14.41 4.99 7.37
N GLN A 88 13.81 4.89 8.55
CA GLN A 88 13.31 3.61 9.11
C GLN A 88 11.89 3.21 8.64
N GLY A 89 11.25 3.98 7.75
CA GLY A 89 9.87 3.74 7.34
C GLY A 89 8.95 4.91 7.67
N TRP A 90 7.65 4.70 7.46
CA TRP A 90 6.59 5.63 7.86
C TRP A 90 5.97 5.13 9.17
N ASP A 91 5.70 6.03 10.10
CA ASP A 91 5.08 5.68 11.38
C ASP A 91 3.61 5.33 11.18
N VAL A 92 3.17 4.21 11.74
CA VAL A 92 1.81 3.66 11.54
C VAL A 92 1.16 3.30 12.88
N ASP A 93 1.55 4.01 13.94
CA ASP A 93 1.07 3.78 15.29
C ASP A 93 -0.38 4.25 15.48
N THR A 94 -0.85 5.19 14.65
CA THR A 94 -2.22 5.75 14.71
C THR A 94 -2.99 5.67 13.39
N ASP A 95 -4.31 5.80 13.45
CA ASP A 95 -5.20 5.83 12.28
C ASP A 95 -4.91 7.05 11.42
N GLU A 96 -4.67 8.20 12.07
CA GLU A 96 -4.38 9.46 11.41
C GLU A 96 -3.09 9.36 10.60
N GLN A 97 -2.05 8.71 11.13
CA GLN A 97 -0.80 8.49 10.41
C GLN A 97 -0.99 7.57 9.20
N CYS A 98 -1.80 6.51 9.34
CA CYS A 98 -2.14 5.60 8.24
C CYS A 98 -2.97 6.31 7.17
N GLN A 99 -3.93 7.14 7.56
CA GLN A 99 -4.74 7.93 6.65
C GLN A 99 -3.88 8.94 5.90
N GLN A 100 -3.00 9.66 6.60
CA GLN A 100 -2.06 10.59 5.99
C GLN A 100 -1.16 9.90 4.96
N LEU A 101 -0.69 8.69 5.26
CA LEU A 101 0.10 7.91 4.30
C LEU A 101 -0.71 7.56 3.05
N ALA A 102 -1.96 7.11 3.21
CA ALA A 102 -2.87 6.81 2.10
C ALA A 102 -3.05 8.04 1.18
N ASP A 103 -3.30 9.21 1.78
CA ASP A 103 -3.50 10.46 1.04
C ASP A 103 -2.24 10.91 0.31
N LEU A 104 -1.06 10.78 0.92
CA LEU A 104 0.21 11.15 0.28
C LEU A 104 0.55 10.23 -0.90
N VAL A 105 0.27 8.94 -0.78
CA VAL A 105 0.44 7.98 -1.88
C VAL A 105 -0.58 8.27 -2.99
N ARG A 106 -1.83 8.55 -2.64
CA ARG A 106 -2.85 8.94 -3.62
C ARG A 106 -2.46 10.22 -4.36
N ALA A 107 -1.94 11.22 -3.66
CA ALA A 107 -1.44 12.46 -4.25
C ALA A 107 -0.14 12.29 -5.06
N GLY A 108 0.48 11.09 -5.07
CA GLY A 108 1.72 10.82 -5.78
C GLY A 108 2.97 11.43 -5.14
N LYS A 109 2.87 11.92 -3.89
CA LYS A 109 4.01 12.44 -3.13
C LYS A 109 4.90 11.32 -2.61
N TRP A 110 4.30 10.18 -2.29
CA TRP A 110 4.98 8.92 -1.99
C TRP A 110 4.54 7.84 -2.97
N SER A 111 5.36 6.81 -3.10
CA SER A 111 5.06 5.61 -3.88
C SER A 111 5.59 4.37 -3.15
N VAL A 112 4.96 3.24 -3.42
CA VAL A 112 5.45 1.93 -2.97
C VAL A 112 6.87 1.71 -3.53
N THR A 113 7.78 1.20 -2.69
CA THR A 113 9.18 1.05 -3.09
C THR A 113 9.38 0.02 -4.19
N VAL A 114 10.20 0.37 -5.18
CA VAL A 114 10.58 -0.51 -6.30
C VAL A 114 11.40 -1.73 -5.87
N ARG A 115 11.98 -1.72 -4.66
CA ARG A 115 12.84 -2.79 -4.16
C ARG A 115 12.11 -3.88 -3.37
N ASN A 116 11.02 -3.54 -2.68
CA ASN A 116 10.35 -4.44 -1.74
C ASN A 116 8.83 -4.50 -1.97
N TRP A 117 8.39 -4.34 -3.22
CA TRP A 117 6.98 -4.46 -3.58
C TRP A 117 6.62 -5.91 -3.92
N LEU A 118 5.33 -6.22 -3.81
CA LEU A 118 4.69 -7.45 -4.28
C LEU A 118 3.45 -7.08 -5.11
N PRO A 119 2.97 -7.93 -6.04
CA PRO A 119 1.67 -7.73 -6.66
C PRO A 119 0.54 -7.70 -5.62
N ILE A 120 -0.52 -6.95 -5.89
CA ILE A 120 -1.73 -7.03 -5.07
C ILE A 120 -2.37 -8.41 -5.25
N ASP A 121 -2.54 -9.12 -4.13
CA ASP A 121 -3.02 -10.51 -4.04
C ASP A 121 -4.14 -10.65 -2.99
N VAL A 122 -5.05 -9.67 -2.94
CA VAL A 122 -6.20 -9.67 -2.03
C VAL A 122 -7.15 -10.81 -2.40
N THR A 123 -7.47 -11.68 -1.43
CA THR A 123 -8.38 -12.83 -1.61
C THR A 123 -9.67 -12.71 -0.80
N GLU A 124 -9.67 -11.98 0.31
CA GLU A 124 -10.84 -11.80 1.18
C GLU A 124 -10.76 -10.43 1.89
N VAL A 125 -11.91 -9.76 2.05
CA VAL A 125 -12.11 -8.57 2.89
C VAL A 125 -13.32 -8.82 3.78
N ARG A 126 -13.19 -8.65 5.09
CA ARG A 126 -14.25 -8.94 6.08
C ARG A 126 -14.23 -8.02 7.29
#